data_AF-A0A349K120-F1
#
_entry.id   AF-A0A349K120-F1
#
_cell.length_a   1.000
_cell.length_b   1.000
_cell.length_c   1.000
_cell.angle_alpha   90.00
_cell.angle_beta   90.00
_cell.angle_gamma   90.00
#
_symmetry.space_group_name_H-M   'P 1'
#
loop_
_entity.id
_entity.type
_entity.pdbx_description
1 polymer ?
#
loop_
_entity_poly.entity_id
_entity_poly.type
_entity_poly.pdbx_seq_one_letter_code
_entity_poly.pdbx_strand_id
1 'polypeptide(L)'
;MKTLLFAALTATLMSVTVLRGEIIPIPVGNVSSSSEIGAPFNRINDHLVNGSGLVGEGHDGTPDGTMWLSEGTCCGGAQDFDPWVQFDLGDVYLITSIRVWN
;
A
#
# COMPACT_ATOMS: atom_id res chain seq x y z
N MET A 1 55.69 -44.77 18.34
CA MET A 1 54.90 -43.86 17.48
C MET A 1 53.49 -43.82 18.06
N LYS A 2 53.09 -42.73 18.72
CA LYS A 2 51.76 -42.58 19.37
C LYS A 2 51.01 -41.45 18.65
N THR A 3 49.85 -41.80 18.14
CA THR A 3 49.02 -41.05 17.20
C THR A 3 48.44 -39.80 17.85
N LEU A 4 48.62 -38.63 17.22
CA LEU A 4 47.97 -37.37 17.60
C LEU A 4 46.59 -37.32 16.91
N LEU A 5 45.50 -37.24 17.68
CA LEU A 5 44.17 -36.95 17.15
C LEU A 5 44.01 -35.43 17.00
N PHE A 6 43.77 -34.97 15.77
CA PHE A 6 43.32 -33.61 15.49
C PHE A 6 41.79 -33.57 15.51
N ALA A 7 41.20 -32.80 16.43
CA ALA A 7 39.78 -32.50 16.42
C ALA A 7 39.50 -31.42 15.35
N ALA A 8 38.72 -31.76 14.32
CA ALA A 8 38.24 -30.80 13.33
C ALA A 8 37.00 -30.09 13.89
N LEU A 9 37.10 -28.78 14.16
CA LEU A 9 35.98 -27.93 14.52
C LEU A 9 35.28 -27.46 13.24
N THR A 10 34.15 -28.08 12.89
CA THR A 10 33.29 -27.61 11.79
C THR A 10 32.54 -26.35 12.22
N ALA A 11 32.90 -25.20 11.66
CA ALA A 11 32.15 -23.97 11.79
C ALA A 11 30.91 -24.02 10.87
N THR A 12 29.71 -24.01 11.44
CA THR A 12 28.46 -23.86 10.70
C THR A 12 28.31 -22.39 10.29
N LEU A 13 28.44 -22.09 9.00
CA LEU A 13 28.07 -20.80 8.44
C LEU A 13 26.54 -20.66 8.49
N MET A 14 26.01 -19.83 9.39
CA MET A 14 24.64 -19.35 9.28
C MET A 14 24.58 -18.32 8.16
N SER A 15 23.93 -18.66 7.06
CA SER A 15 23.59 -17.68 6.02
C SER A 15 22.52 -16.74 6.55
N VAL A 16 22.87 -15.47 6.76
CA VAL A 16 21.88 -14.42 7.05
C VAL A 16 21.29 -13.97 5.71
N THR A 17 20.04 -14.34 5.45
CA THR A 17 19.27 -13.77 4.35
C THR A 17 18.76 -12.40 4.77
N VAL A 18 19.32 -11.34 4.19
CA VAL A 18 18.71 -10.01 4.27
C VAL A 18 17.48 -10.05 3.35
N LEU A 19 16.29 -10.20 3.91
CA LEU A 19 15.04 -10.00 3.18
C LEU A 19 14.97 -8.52 2.78
N ARG A 20 15.18 -8.23 1.49
CA ARG A 20 14.83 -6.93 0.94
C ARG A 20 13.31 -6.82 1.01
N GLY A 21 12.79 -5.75 1.59
CA GLY A 21 11.34 -5.48 1.55
C GLY A 21 10.90 -5.39 0.09
N GLU A 22 10.02 -6.31 -0.32
CA GLU A 22 9.34 -6.25 -1.61
C GLU A 22 8.15 -5.29 -1.50
N ILE A 23 7.89 -4.52 -2.56
CA ILE A 23 6.67 -3.72 -2.64
C ILE A 23 5.53 -4.70 -2.87
N ILE A 24 4.50 -4.66 -2.03
CA ILE A 24 3.28 -5.45 -2.21
C ILE A 24 2.40 -4.70 -3.23
N PRO A 25 2.26 -5.19 -4.48
CA PRO A 25 1.35 -4.55 -5.43
C PRO A 25 -0.10 -4.86 -5.02
N ILE A 26 -0.95 -3.84 -5.05
CA ILE A 26 -2.38 -4.00 -4.81
C ILE A 26 -3.08 -3.95 -6.17
N PRO A 27 -3.75 -5.03 -6.61
CA PRO A 27 -4.46 -5.04 -7.88
C PRO A 27 -5.62 -4.04 -7.93
N VAL A 28 -5.96 -3.60 -9.14
CA VAL A 28 -7.27 -2.97 -9.43
C VAL A 28 -8.38 -3.96 -9.06
N GLY A 29 -9.43 -3.48 -8.39
CA GLY A 29 -10.53 -4.28 -7.85
C GLY A 29 -10.28 -4.82 -6.44
N ASN A 30 -9.07 -4.66 -5.89
CA ASN A 30 -8.72 -5.03 -4.51
C ASN A 30 -8.71 -3.82 -3.56
N VAL A 31 -9.39 -2.74 -3.94
CA VAL A 31 -9.61 -1.56 -3.11
C VAL A 31 -11.11 -1.39 -2.92
N SER A 32 -11.52 -1.14 -1.69
CA SER A 32 -12.89 -0.76 -1.34
C SER A 32 -12.86 0.55 -0.56
N SER A 33 -13.86 1.39 -0.72
CA SER A 33 -14.02 2.61 0.07
C SER A 33 -15.45 2.76 0.58
N SER A 34 -15.61 3.54 1.64
CA SER A 34 -16.90 3.95 2.18
C SER A 34 -17.72 4.80 1.21
N SER A 35 -17.03 5.56 0.34
CA SER A 35 -17.64 6.51 -0.56
C SER A 35 -16.79 6.76 -1.81
N GLU A 36 -17.45 7.14 -2.90
CA GLU A 36 -16.86 7.42 -4.22
C GLU A 36 -17.65 8.49 -4.96
N ILE A 37 -17.03 9.14 -5.95
CA ILE A 37 -17.72 10.00 -6.92
C ILE A 37 -17.48 9.46 -8.32
N GLY A 38 -18.55 9.14 -9.05
CA GLY A 38 -18.46 8.76 -10.46
C GLY A 38 -18.12 9.93 -11.39
N ALA A 39 -18.51 9.80 -12.66
CA ALA A 39 -18.33 10.87 -13.64
C ALA A 39 -19.06 12.17 -13.22
N PRO A 40 -18.52 13.36 -13.55
CA PRO A 40 -17.33 13.59 -14.37
C PRO A 40 -16.00 13.58 -13.60
N PHE A 41 -16.02 13.53 -12.27
CA PHE A 41 -14.82 13.67 -11.45
C PHE A 41 -14.02 12.37 -11.33
N ASN A 42 -14.70 11.23 -11.44
CA ASN A 42 -14.10 9.89 -11.48
C ASN A 42 -13.14 9.61 -10.31
N ARG A 43 -13.60 9.88 -9.09
CA ARG A 43 -12.87 9.61 -7.84
C ARG A 43 -13.33 8.29 -7.25
N ILE A 44 -12.75 7.23 -7.77
CA ILE A 44 -13.07 5.85 -7.41
C ILE A 44 -11.86 5.21 -6.72
N ASN A 45 -12.11 4.18 -5.92
CA ASN A 45 -11.11 3.52 -5.09
C ASN A 45 -9.90 2.97 -5.86
N ASP A 46 -10.10 2.48 -7.08
CA ASP A 46 -9.05 1.91 -7.92
C ASP A 46 -7.96 2.93 -8.31
N HIS A 47 -8.28 4.22 -8.24
CA HIS A 47 -7.32 5.28 -8.53
C HIS A 47 -6.23 5.42 -7.47
N LEU A 48 -6.43 4.87 -6.27
CA LEU A 48 -5.39 4.83 -5.23
C LEU A 48 -4.22 3.90 -5.60
N VAL A 49 -4.42 2.94 -6.51
CA VAL A 49 -3.44 1.88 -6.79
C VAL A 49 -3.05 1.76 -8.27
N ASN A 50 -3.80 2.38 -9.18
CA ASN A 50 -3.57 2.25 -10.62
C ASN A 50 -2.82 3.44 -11.26
N GLY A 51 -2.43 4.44 -10.46
CA GLY A 51 -1.71 5.63 -10.92
C GLY A 51 -2.57 6.66 -11.67
N SER A 52 -3.90 6.48 -11.72
CA SER A 52 -4.81 7.48 -12.29
C SER A 52 -4.84 8.72 -11.41
N GLY A 53 -4.80 9.90 -12.02
CA GLY A 53 -4.75 11.18 -11.31
C GLY A 53 -3.34 11.66 -10.96
N LEU A 54 -2.32 10.79 -11.05
CA LEU A 54 -0.91 11.18 -10.88
C LEU A 54 -0.30 11.52 -12.26
N VAL A 55 -0.20 12.82 -12.56
CA VAL A 55 0.65 13.30 -13.67
C VAL A 55 1.86 14.02 -13.07
N GLY A 56 3.01 13.35 -13.02
CA GLY A 56 4.22 13.84 -12.32
C GLY A 56 4.09 13.81 -10.78
N GLU A 57 4.90 14.59 -10.07
CA GLU A 57 4.75 14.85 -8.61
C GLU A 57 3.74 15.98 -8.33
N GLY A 58 2.79 16.18 -9.24
CA GLY A 58 1.81 17.26 -9.16
C GLY A 58 0.80 17.00 -8.06
N HIS A 59 0.94 17.67 -6.93
CA HIS A 59 -0.10 17.84 -5.93
C HIS A 59 -0.64 19.27 -6.08
N ASP A 60 -1.96 19.44 -6.22
CA ASP A 60 -2.57 20.75 -6.04
C ASP A 60 -3.14 20.87 -4.61
N GLY A 61 -3.10 22.09 -4.05
CA GLY A 61 -3.62 22.38 -2.71
C GLY A 61 -5.10 22.76 -2.68
N THR A 62 -5.80 22.60 -3.81
CA THR A 62 -7.22 22.88 -4.00
C THR A 62 -7.94 21.55 -4.19
N PRO A 63 -8.09 20.74 -3.12
CA PRO A 63 -8.93 19.57 -3.22
C PRO A 63 -10.31 20.09 -3.59
N ASP A 64 -10.83 19.75 -4.77
CA ASP A 64 -12.22 19.98 -5.12
C ASP A 64 -13.10 19.14 -4.18
N GLY A 65 -13.17 19.46 -2.88
CA GLY A 65 -13.72 18.62 -1.82
C GLY A 65 -13.08 17.24 -1.77
N THR A 66 -12.09 17.04 -0.89
CA THR A 66 -11.53 15.76 -0.38
C THR A 66 -11.85 14.43 -1.11
N MET A 67 -10.84 13.59 -1.35
CA MET A 67 -11.00 12.23 -1.93
C MET A 67 -12.03 11.37 -1.16
N TRP A 68 -12.20 11.62 0.14
CA TRP A 68 -13.31 11.12 0.95
C TRP A 68 -14.36 12.21 1.15
N LEU A 69 -15.62 11.87 0.95
CA LEU A 69 -16.74 12.79 0.93
C LEU A 69 -17.16 13.29 2.33
N SER A 70 -16.20 13.65 3.18
CA SER A 70 -16.42 14.05 4.58
C SER A 70 -17.41 15.22 4.72
N GLU A 71 -17.51 16.09 3.71
CA GLU A 71 -18.50 17.16 3.66
C GLU A 71 -19.64 16.92 2.66
N GLY A 72 -19.50 16.01 1.68
CA GLY A 72 -20.61 15.53 0.81
C GLY A 72 -21.39 16.60 0.04
N THR A 73 -20.91 17.83 -0.08
CA THR A 73 -21.74 18.95 -0.58
C THR A 73 -21.57 19.25 -2.07
N CYS A 74 -20.57 18.66 -2.75
CA CYS A 74 -20.35 18.90 -4.17
C CYS A 74 -20.50 17.63 -5.01
N CYS A 75 -20.86 17.85 -6.27
CA CYS A 75 -20.43 16.98 -7.36
C CYS A 75 -21.05 15.57 -7.39
N GLY A 76 -22.18 15.37 -6.72
CA GLY A 76 -22.87 14.08 -6.67
C GLY A 76 -22.34 13.11 -5.60
N GLY A 77 -21.42 13.58 -4.74
CA GLY A 77 -21.00 12.82 -3.56
C GLY A 77 -22.06 12.83 -2.45
N ALA A 78 -22.13 11.73 -1.70
CA ALA A 78 -22.88 11.66 -0.44
C ALA A 78 -21.96 11.92 0.75
N GLN A 79 -22.46 12.59 1.78
CA GLN A 79 -21.66 12.86 2.98
C GLN A 79 -21.29 11.57 3.71
N ASP A 80 -20.00 11.46 4.04
CA ASP A 80 -19.40 10.29 4.67
C ASP A 80 -18.73 10.67 5.99
N PHE A 81 -19.47 10.48 7.08
CA PHE A 81 -19.05 10.86 8.43
C PHE A 81 -18.08 9.86 9.07
N ASP A 82 -17.86 8.69 8.45
CA ASP A 82 -16.95 7.64 8.92
C ASP A 82 -16.12 7.09 7.74
N PRO A 83 -15.26 7.94 7.13
CA PRO A 83 -14.60 7.60 5.89
C PRO A 83 -13.55 6.51 6.09
N TRP A 84 -13.57 5.51 5.21
CA TRP A 84 -12.59 4.44 5.19
C TRP A 84 -12.18 4.03 3.78
N VAL A 85 -10.98 3.46 3.69
CA VAL A 85 -10.50 2.70 2.55
C VAL A 85 -9.91 1.39 3.05
N GLN A 86 -10.19 0.30 2.34
CA GLN A 86 -9.69 -1.02 2.63
C GLN A 86 -8.94 -1.54 1.41
N PHE A 87 -7.74 -2.05 1.64
CA PHE A 87 -6.92 -2.71 0.64
C PHE A 87 -6.88 -4.21 0.93
N ASP A 88 -7.29 -5.02 -0.03
CA ASP A 88 -7.12 -6.47 0.01
C ASP A 88 -5.77 -6.84 -0.60
N LEU A 89 -4.82 -7.24 0.26
CA LEU A 89 -3.48 -7.64 -0.16
C LEU A 89 -3.42 -9.04 -0.78
N GLY A 90 -4.52 -9.81 -0.72
CA GLY A 90 -4.62 -11.17 -1.26
C GLY A 90 -3.97 -12.26 -0.41
N ASP A 91 -3.17 -11.90 0.59
CA ASP A 91 -2.56 -12.81 1.58
C ASP A 91 -2.17 -12.04 2.86
N VAL A 92 -1.62 -12.75 3.85
CA VAL A 92 -1.11 -12.17 5.09
C VAL A 92 0.35 -11.77 4.92
N TYR A 93 0.64 -10.49 5.15
CA TYR A 93 1.99 -9.92 5.06
C TYR A 93 2.48 -9.37 6.38
N LEU A 94 3.78 -9.49 6.63
CA LEU A 94 4.46 -8.67 7.64
C LEU A 94 4.72 -7.28 7.04
N ILE A 95 3.85 -6.32 7.35
CA ILE A 95 3.98 -4.94 6.86
C ILE A 95 4.98 -4.18 7.74
N THR A 96 6.05 -3.67 7.12
CA THR A 96 7.08 -2.88 7.81
C THR A 96 6.94 -1.37 7.57
N SER A 97 6.26 -0.97 6.49
CA SER A 97 5.99 0.43 6.17
C SER A 97 4.78 0.56 5.24
N ILE A 98 4.11 1.70 5.31
CA ILE A 98 3.05 2.12 4.38
C ILE A 98 3.39 3.53 3.91
N ARG A 99 3.24 3.80 2.62
CA ARG A 99 3.35 5.14 2.05
C ARG A 99 2.05 5.49 1.35
N VAL A 100 1.39 6.53 1.82
CA VAL A 100 0.15 7.07 1.23
C VAL A 100 0.49 8.43 0.65
N TRP A 101 0.12 8.62 -0.61
CA TRP A 101 0.23 9.88 -1.33
C TRP A 101 -1.20 10.38 -1.60
N ASN A 102 -1.47 11.65 -1.33
CA ASN A 102 -2.71 12.34 -1.69
C ASN A 102 -2.41 13.29 -2.83
#